data_AF-A0A2E1HXE3-F1
#
_entry.id   AF-A0A2E1HXE3-F1
#
_cell.length_a   1.000
_cell.length_b   1.000
_cell.length_c   1.000
_cell.angle_alpha   90.00
_cell.angle_beta   90.00
_cell.angle_gamma   90.00
#
_symmetry.space_group_name_H-M   'P 1'
#
loop_
_entity.id
_entity.type
_entity.pdbx_description
1 polymer ?
#
loop_
_entity_poly.entity_id
_entity_poly.type
_entity_poly.pdbx_seq_one_letter_code
_entity_poly.pdbx_strand_id
1 'polypeptide(L)'
;MREEVPVHAIWLAQDDPKKNTAVRLSRRGDLKLHEKFNKLPRRGIILEPLCGKVLGPEDHSLLLEQGGSLVGLDCSWAHIEDSVSQVMKNTKLQGRMLPLLLAANPVNWGKPGKMTTAEALSASLYLIGKEKQARKLLSAFRWGEQFFVLNKEPLEAYSAAKSSKELVELQFEFFDIERPD
;
A
#
# COMPACT_ATOMS: atom_id res chain seq x y z
N MET A 1 8.88 -19.10 -6.40
CA MET A 1 8.14 -17.86 -6.05
C MET A 1 8.09 -16.96 -7.28
N ARG A 2 6.99 -16.22 -7.50
CA ARG A 2 6.89 -15.24 -8.60
C ARG A 2 8.01 -14.20 -8.52
N GLU A 3 8.51 -13.72 -9.66
CA GLU A 3 9.54 -12.69 -9.70
C GLU A 3 8.98 -11.32 -9.26
N GLU A 4 7.89 -10.88 -9.90
CA GLU A 4 7.11 -9.68 -9.56
C GLU A 4 5.65 -10.02 -9.23
N VAL A 5 5.02 -9.20 -8.38
CA VAL A 5 3.59 -9.26 -8.06
C VAL A 5 2.81 -8.30 -8.97
N PRO A 6 1.69 -8.69 -9.58
CA PRO A 6 0.88 -7.76 -10.38
C PRO A 6 0.35 -6.61 -9.52
N VAL A 7 0.70 -5.38 -9.89
CA VAL A 7 0.27 -4.16 -9.19
C VAL A 7 -0.84 -3.47 -9.96
N HIS A 8 -1.89 -3.09 -9.24
CA HIS A 8 -3.04 -2.39 -9.78
C HIS A 8 -3.44 -1.24 -8.86
N ALA A 9 -4.28 -0.34 -9.35
CA ALA A 9 -4.96 0.64 -8.51
C ALA A 9 -6.38 0.89 -9.02
N ILE A 10 -7.32 1.15 -8.11
CA ILE A 10 -8.63 1.72 -8.44
C ILE A 10 -8.55 3.24 -8.23
N TRP A 11 -8.79 4.01 -9.28
CA TRP A 11 -8.80 5.47 -9.25
C TRP A 11 -10.22 5.99 -9.30
N LEU A 12 -10.61 6.76 -8.28
CA LEU A 12 -11.97 7.31 -8.16
C LEU A 12 -12.11 8.72 -8.78
N ALA A 13 -11.06 9.23 -9.43
CA ALA A 13 -11.06 10.54 -10.10
C ALA A 13 -11.51 11.71 -9.20
N GLN A 14 -11.12 11.67 -7.93
CA GLN A 14 -11.45 12.69 -6.93
C GLN A 14 -10.37 13.79 -6.82
N ASP A 15 -9.24 13.63 -7.52
CA ASP A 15 -8.08 14.52 -7.48
C ASP A 15 -7.52 14.83 -8.88
N ASP A 16 -6.58 15.77 -8.95
CA ASP A 16 -5.94 16.16 -10.21
C ASP A 16 -5.06 15.01 -10.76
N PRO A 17 -5.39 14.44 -11.93
CA PRO A 17 -4.64 13.32 -12.51
C PRO A 17 -3.17 13.66 -12.84
N LYS A 18 -2.80 14.95 -12.90
CA LYS A 18 -1.40 15.38 -13.10
C LYS A 18 -0.57 15.23 -11.84
N LYS A 19 -1.20 15.31 -10.66
CA LYS A 19 -0.54 15.18 -9.35
C LYS A 19 -0.68 13.78 -8.75
N ASN A 20 -1.65 13.01 -9.26
CA ASN A 20 -1.96 11.68 -8.80
C ASN A 20 -0.81 10.68 -9.02
N THR A 21 -0.42 9.99 -7.95
CA THR A 21 0.71 9.06 -7.97
C THR A 21 0.40 7.74 -8.68
N ALA A 22 -0.83 7.21 -8.55
CA ALA A 22 -1.25 5.99 -9.23
C ALA A 22 -1.38 6.20 -10.75
N VAL A 23 -1.92 7.34 -11.18
CA VAL A 23 -2.00 7.73 -12.60
C VAL A 23 -0.60 7.84 -13.20
N ARG A 24 0.37 8.44 -12.48
CA ARG A 24 1.76 8.54 -12.96
C ARG A 24 2.41 7.17 -13.14
N LEU A 25 2.23 6.26 -12.18
CA LEU A 25 2.75 4.89 -12.27
C LEU A 25 2.10 4.11 -13.43
N SER A 26 0.81 4.30 -13.66
CA SER A 26 0.09 3.72 -14.80
C SER A 26 0.67 4.19 -16.14
N ARG A 27 0.95 5.50 -16.28
CA ARG A 27 1.57 6.06 -17.50
C ARG A 27 2.98 5.51 -17.77
N ARG A 28 3.73 5.15 -16.72
CA ARG A 28 5.05 4.52 -16.85
C ARG A 28 4.97 3.01 -17.07
N GLY A 29 3.79 2.41 -16.92
CA GLY A 29 3.55 0.97 -17.10
C GLY A 29 3.88 0.11 -15.87
N ASP A 30 4.11 0.70 -14.70
CA ASP A 30 4.45 -0.08 -13.49
C ASP A 30 3.24 -0.68 -12.78
N LEU A 31 2.05 -0.14 -13.04
CA LEU A 31 0.79 -0.69 -12.53
C LEU A 31 -0.32 -0.55 -13.55
N LYS A 32 -1.38 -1.34 -13.38
CA LYS A 32 -2.61 -1.21 -14.17
C LYS A 32 -3.67 -0.44 -13.39
N LEU A 33 -4.04 0.73 -13.90
CA LEU A 33 -5.09 1.58 -13.34
C LEU A 33 -6.48 1.10 -13.80
N HIS A 34 -7.45 1.16 -12.90
CA HIS A 34 -8.85 0.86 -13.16
C HIS A 34 -9.72 2.04 -12.73
N GLU A 35 -10.76 2.34 -13.50
CA GLU A 35 -11.81 3.31 -13.14
C GLU A 35 -13.14 2.60 -12.81
N LYS A 36 -13.23 1.30 -13.11
CA LYS A 36 -14.45 0.50 -12.92
C LYS A 36 -14.16 -0.69 -12.02
N PHE A 37 -14.96 -0.87 -10.97
CA PHE A 37 -14.76 -1.93 -9.98
C PHE A 37 -14.80 -3.33 -10.59
N ASN A 38 -15.65 -3.55 -11.58
CA ASN A 38 -15.79 -4.85 -12.25
C ASN A 38 -14.55 -5.27 -13.08
N LYS A 39 -13.58 -4.37 -13.28
CA LYS A 39 -12.29 -4.67 -13.92
C LYS A 39 -11.18 -5.00 -12.92
N LEU A 40 -11.44 -4.86 -11.62
CA LEU A 40 -10.45 -5.19 -10.60
C LEU A 40 -10.11 -6.68 -10.61
N PRO A 41 -8.88 -7.05 -10.22
CA PRO A 41 -8.51 -8.44 -10.03
C PRO A 41 -9.48 -9.14 -9.07
N ARG A 42 -9.77 -10.41 -9.35
CA ARG A 42 -10.71 -11.20 -8.53
C ARG A 42 -10.06 -11.81 -7.28
N ARG A 43 -8.74 -11.79 -7.19
CA ARG A 43 -7.95 -12.40 -6.12
C ARG A 43 -6.77 -11.49 -5.80
N GLY A 44 -6.52 -11.27 -4.51
CA GLY A 44 -5.43 -10.43 -4.05
C GLY A 44 -5.80 -9.60 -2.84
N ILE A 45 -4.92 -8.65 -2.54
CA ILE A 45 -5.07 -7.68 -1.46
C ILE A 45 -5.41 -6.32 -2.04
N ILE A 46 -6.35 -5.62 -1.42
CA ILE A 46 -6.57 -4.19 -1.64
C ILE A 46 -6.13 -3.42 -0.39
N LEU A 47 -5.38 -2.34 -0.61
CA LEU A 47 -4.94 -1.45 0.45
C LEU A 47 -6.12 -0.58 0.87
N GLU A 48 -6.68 -0.92 2.02
CA GLU A 48 -7.88 -0.31 2.61
C GLU A 48 -7.48 0.25 3.99
N PRO A 49 -7.25 1.56 4.12
CA PRO A 49 -6.68 2.15 5.33
C PRO A 49 -7.59 2.10 6.55
N LEU A 50 -8.89 1.82 6.37
CA LEU A 50 -9.88 1.74 7.44
C LEU A 50 -10.14 0.31 7.93
N CYS A 51 -9.55 -0.70 7.31
CA CYS A 51 -9.76 -2.07 7.74
C CYS A 51 -8.94 -2.35 9.01
N GLY A 52 -9.46 -3.19 9.92
CA GLY A 52 -8.78 -3.51 11.17
C GLY A 52 -7.67 -4.56 11.08
N LYS A 53 -7.29 -5.00 9.86
CA LYS A 53 -6.28 -6.04 9.67
C LYS A 53 -5.10 -5.52 8.87
N VAL A 54 -3.92 -5.53 9.50
CA VAL A 54 -2.66 -5.13 8.86
C VAL A 54 -2.21 -6.19 7.84
N LEU A 55 -1.60 -5.74 6.74
CA LEU A 55 -0.90 -6.61 5.80
C LEU A 55 0.29 -7.28 6.51
N GLY A 56 0.24 -8.60 6.65
CA GLY A 56 1.28 -9.35 7.34
C GLY A 56 1.71 -10.63 6.61
N PRO A 57 2.57 -11.44 7.25
CA PRO A 57 3.10 -12.68 6.68
C PRO A 57 2.02 -13.66 6.22
N GLU A 58 0.84 -13.64 6.84
CA GLU A 58 -0.29 -14.50 6.48
C GLU A 58 -0.83 -14.22 5.07
N ASP A 59 -0.56 -13.03 4.53
CA ASP A 59 -1.02 -12.61 3.20
C ASP A 59 0.00 -12.92 2.09
N HIS A 60 1.22 -13.33 2.44
CA HIS A 60 2.32 -13.52 1.47
C HIS A 60 1.99 -14.62 0.46
N SER A 61 1.49 -15.78 0.90
CA SER A 61 1.15 -16.89 -0.02
C SER A 61 0.10 -16.47 -1.05
N LEU A 62 -0.88 -15.64 -0.67
CA LEU A 62 -1.89 -15.13 -1.60
C LEU A 62 -1.26 -14.37 -2.77
N LEU A 63 -0.29 -13.50 -2.49
CA LEU A 63 0.37 -12.65 -3.47
C LEU A 63 1.49 -13.36 -4.23
N LEU A 64 2.30 -14.17 -3.55
CA LEU A 64 3.54 -14.75 -4.08
C LEU A 64 3.33 -16.11 -4.77
N GLU A 65 2.32 -16.87 -4.37
CA GLU A 65 2.14 -18.28 -4.77
C GLU A 65 0.77 -18.53 -5.42
N GLN A 66 -0.31 -18.06 -4.80
CA GLN A 66 -1.69 -18.30 -5.25
C GLN A 66 -2.15 -17.35 -6.35
N GLY A 67 -1.25 -16.46 -6.77
CA GLY A 67 -1.40 -15.61 -7.92
C GLY A 67 -2.31 -14.40 -7.75
N GLY A 68 -2.49 -13.93 -6.53
CA GLY A 68 -3.18 -12.68 -6.23
C GLY A 68 -2.43 -11.43 -6.71
N SER A 69 -3.18 -10.34 -6.83
CA SER A 69 -2.69 -9.01 -7.17
C SER A 69 -2.61 -8.12 -5.93
N LEU A 70 -1.71 -7.15 -5.95
CA LEU A 70 -1.70 -6.04 -4.99
C LEU A 70 -2.44 -4.85 -5.62
N VAL A 71 -3.41 -4.28 -4.91
CA VAL A 71 -4.29 -3.23 -5.44
C VAL A 71 -4.28 -2.02 -4.50
N GLY A 72 -3.92 -0.85 -5.00
CA GLY A 72 -4.07 0.41 -4.26
C GLY A 72 -5.48 0.97 -4.39
N LEU A 73 -6.07 1.45 -3.30
CA LEU A 73 -7.26 2.29 -3.33
C LEU A 73 -6.82 3.75 -3.43
N ASP A 74 -7.04 4.36 -4.59
CA ASP A 74 -6.61 5.73 -4.87
C ASP A 74 -7.82 6.67 -4.81
N CYS A 75 -7.99 7.31 -3.66
CA CYS A 75 -9.06 8.25 -3.35
C CYS A 75 -8.56 9.43 -2.49
N SER A 76 -9.40 10.44 -2.34
CA SER A 76 -9.16 11.55 -1.42
C SER A 76 -9.45 11.13 0.02
N TRP A 77 -8.59 11.57 0.95
CA TRP A 77 -8.83 11.44 2.40
C TRP A 77 -10.16 12.08 2.83
N ALA A 78 -10.63 13.12 2.14
CA ALA A 78 -11.90 13.78 2.45
C ALA A 78 -13.14 12.89 2.23
N HIS A 79 -12.99 11.82 1.44
CA HIS A 79 -14.09 10.91 1.07
C HIS A 79 -13.74 9.45 1.36
N ILE A 80 -12.82 9.20 2.30
CA ILE A 80 -12.24 7.87 2.51
C ILE A 80 -13.29 6.82 2.89
N GLU A 81 -14.21 7.14 3.80
CA GLU A 81 -15.23 6.20 4.29
C GLU A 81 -16.18 5.76 3.18
N ASP A 82 -16.75 6.72 2.45
CA ASP A 82 -17.64 6.44 1.31
C ASP A 82 -16.93 5.67 0.20
N SER A 83 -15.69 6.06 -0.11
CA SER A 83 -14.85 5.41 -1.13
C SER A 83 -14.56 3.95 -0.77
N VAL A 84 -14.17 3.69 0.48
CA VAL A 84 -13.93 2.35 0.99
C VAL A 84 -15.22 1.53 0.94
N SER A 85 -16.33 2.07 1.46
CA SER A 85 -17.64 1.40 1.45
C SER A 85 -18.07 1.00 0.03
N GLN A 86 -17.91 1.89 -0.95
CA GLN A 86 -18.26 1.63 -2.33
C GLN A 86 -17.35 0.57 -2.97
N VAL A 87 -16.04 0.65 -2.78
CA VAL A 87 -15.07 -0.29 -3.37
C VAL A 87 -15.24 -1.68 -2.76
N MET A 88 -15.33 -1.78 -1.43
CA MET A 88 -15.39 -3.06 -0.72
C MET A 88 -16.69 -3.83 -0.98
N LYS A 89 -17.81 -3.15 -1.22
CA LYS A 89 -19.07 -3.79 -1.67
C LYS A 89 -18.97 -4.41 -3.06
N ASN A 90 -18.03 -3.97 -3.89
CA ASN A 90 -17.96 -4.32 -5.32
C ASN A 90 -16.72 -5.14 -5.70
N THR A 91 -15.90 -5.57 -4.73
CA THR A 91 -14.68 -6.33 -4.96
C THR A 91 -14.65 -7.65 -4.18
N LYS A 92 -13.82 -8.59 -4.64
CA LYS A 92 -13.52 -9.85 -3.93
C LYS A 92 -12.14 -9.84 -3.27
N LEU A 93 -11.45 -8.71 -3.36
CA LEU A 93 -10.13 -8.52 -2.77
C LEU A 93 -10.23 -8.47 -1.25
N GLN A 94 -9.20 -8.96 -0.57
CA GLN A 94 -9.15 -8.86 0.89
C GLN A 94 -8.57 -7.50 1.28
N GLY A 95 -9.31 -6.74 2.09
CA GLY A 95 -8.85 -5.45 2.64
C GLY A 95 -7.71 -5.65 3.63
N ARG A 96 -6.62 -4.89 3.45
CA ARG A 96 -5.53 -4.78 4.42
C ARG A 96 -5.11 -3.34 4.58
N MET A 97 -4.87 -2.91 5.81
CA MET A 97 -4.21 -1.65 6.09
C MET A 97 -2.70 -1.88 6.17
N LEU A 98 -1.93 -0.81 6.09
CA LEU A 98 -0.49 -0.88 6.31
C LEU A 98 -0.16 -0.53 7.76
N PRO A 99 0.97 -1.03 8.29
CA PRO A 99 1.52 -0.43 9.48
C PRO A 99 1.86 1.03 9.25
N LEU A 100 1.98 1.77 10.36
CA LEU A 100 2.44 3.13 10.38
C LEU A 100 3.84 3.21 9.78
N LEU A 101 3.94 4.12 8.83
CA LEU A 101 5.15 4.55 8.15
C LEU A 101 5.03 6.07 7.94
N LEU A 102 6.17 6.74 7.83
CA LEU A 102 6.27 8.16 7.56
C LEU A 102 6.20 8.42 6.06
N ALA A 103 5.42 9.41 5.66
CA ALA A 103 5.42 9.88 4.29
C ALA A 103 6.75 10.57 3.93
N ALA A 104 7.28 10.26 2.75
CA ALA A 104 8.41 10.95 2.13
C ALA A 104 7.97 11.81 0.92
N ASN A 105 6.69 11.81 0.59
CA ASN A 105 6.15 12.72 -0.41
C ASN A 105 6.25 14.21 0.04
N PRO A 106 6.43 15.17 -0.88
CA PRO A 106 6.65 16.58 -0.53
C PRO A 106 5.50 17.28 0.20
N VAL A 107 4.28 16.72 0.13
CA VAL A 107 3.09 17.34 0.73
C VAL A 107 2.97 16.98 2.22
N ASN A 108 3.33 15.75 2.58
CA ASN A 108 3.14 15.18 3.91
C ASN A 108 4.43 14.66 4.54
N TRP A 109 5.57 15.22 4.15
CA TRP A 109 6.88 14.77 4.64
C TRP A 109 6.90 14.60 6.17
N GLY A 110 7.32 13.42 6.63
CA GLY A 110 7.44 13.07 8.05
C GLY A 110 6.11 12.87 8.78
N LYS A 111 4.96 12.94 8.11
CA LYS A 111 3.67 12.69 8.77
C LYS A 111 3.35 11.18 8.76
N PRO A 112 3.00 10.58 9.91
CA PRO A 112 2.65 9.17 9.98
C PRO A 112 1.33 8.88 9.26
N GLY A 113 1.29 7.78 8.51
CA GLY A 113 0.07 7.30 7.83
C GLY A 113 -0.43 8.16 6.65
N LYS A 114 0.26 9.27 6.33
CA LYS A 114 -0.12 10.18 5.22
C LYS A 114 0.62 9.89 3.92
N MET A 115 0.84 8.60 3.66
CA MET A 115 1.45 8.08 2.44
C MET A 115 0.57 8.34 1.22
N THR A 116 1.22 8.49 0.06
CA THR A 116 0.59 8.40 -1.25
C THR A 116 0.28 6.95 -1.61
N THR A 117 -0.59 6.73 -2.60
CA THR A 117 -0.87 5.39 -3.14
C THR A 117 0.41 4.69 -3.62
N ALA A 118 1.34 5.43 -4.24
CA ALA A 118 2.63 4.88 -4.67
C ALA A 118 3.52 4.41 -3.50
N GLU A 119 3.58 5.19 -2.41
CA GLU A 119 4.31 4.81 -1.19
C GLU A 119 3.65 3.58 -0.54
N ALA A 120 2.32 3.56 -0.43
CA ALA A 120 1.59 2.45 0.15
C ALA A 120 1.81 1.13 -0.63
N LEU A 121 1.71 1.19 -1.97
CA LEU A 121 2.00 0.05 -2.84
C LEU A 121 3.45 -0.43 -2.68
N SER A 122 4.39 0.49 -2.54
CA SER A 122 5.82 0.16 -2.40
C SER A 122 6.16 -0.41 -1.03
N ALA A 123 5.58 0.14 0.04
CA ALA A 123 5.67 -0.43 1.38
C ALA A 123 5.18 -1.88 1.38
N SER A 124 4.01 -2.12 0.77
CA SER A 124 3.43 -3.47 0.67
C SER A 124 4.36 -4.43 -0.06
N LEU A 125 4.93 -4.02 -1.19
CA LEU A 125 5.91 -4.81 -1.93
C LEU A 125 7.18 -5.08 -1.10
N TYR A 126 7.64 -4.08 -0.34
CA TYR A 126 8.78 -4.26 0.56
C TYR A 126 8.49 -5.33 1.63
N LEU A 127 7.36 -5.22 2.32
CA LEU A 127 6.95 -6.12 3.41
C LEU A 127 6.83 -7.59 2.94
N ILE A 128 6.39 -7.82 1.71
CA ILE A 128 6.30 -9.18 1.14
C ILE A 128 7.62 -9.69 0.52
N GLY A 129 8.75 -9.03 0.77
CA GLY A 129 10.06 -9.43 0.28
C GLY A 129 10.33 -9.07 -1.20
N LYS A 130 9.59 -8.11 -1.76
CA LYS A 130 9.74 -7.60 -3.14
C LYS A 130 10.39 -6.23 -3.18
N GLU A 131 11.45 -6.03 -2.41
CA GLU A 131 12.18 -4.76 -2.31
C GLU A 131 12.60 -4.19 -3.68
N LYS A 132 13.17 -5.02 -4.57
CA LYS A 132 13.56 -4.55 -5.93
C LYS A 132 12.37 -3.96 -6.69
N GLN A 133 11.21 -4.60 -6.60
CA GLN A 133 9.99 -4.13 -7.25
C GLN A 133 9.45 -2.86 -6.56
N ALA A 134 9.51 -2.80 -5.23
CA ALA A 134 9.14 -1.62 -4.45
C ALA A 134 9.98 -0.38 -4.86
N ARG A 135 11.30 -0.53 -4.91
CA ARG A 135 12.23 0.54 -5.32
C ARG A 135 12.02 0.95 -6.78
N LYS A 136 11.80 -0.03 -7.67
CA LYS A 136 11.43 0.25 -9.07
C LYS A 136 10.15 1.08 -9.15
N LEU A 137 9.11 0.77 -8.38
CA LEU A 137 7.86 1.53 -8.35
C LEU A 137 8.09 2.99 -7.92
N LEU A 138 8.79 3.22 -6.79
CA LEU A 138 9.06 4.58 -6.32
C LEU A 138 10.10 5.36 -7.12
N SER A 139 10.91 4.71 -7.96
CA SER A 139 11.85 5.41 -8.86
C SER A 139 11.16 6.36 -9.85
N ALA A 140 9.82 6.29 -9.98
CA ALA A 140 9.04 7.27 -10.74
C ALA A 140 9.16 8.67 -10.15
N PHE A 141 9.51 8.80 -8.87
CA PHE A 141 9.47 10.02 -8.10
C PHE A 141 10.87 10.39 -7.61
N ARG A 142 11.23 11.67 -7.71
CA ARG A 142 12.55 12.18 -7.26
C ARG A 142 12.81 11.95 -5.77
N TRP A 143 11.74 11.93 -4.97
CA TRP A 143 11.78 11.67 -3.53
C TRP A 143 11.63 10.18 -3.18
N GLY A 144 11.44 9.29 -4.17
CA GLY A 144 11.09 7.89 -3.92
C GLY A 144 12.09 7.14 -3.05
N GLU A 145 13.40 7.36 -3.24
CA GLU A 145 14.43 6.73 -2.41
C GLU A 145 14.37 7.20 -0.95
N GLN A 146 13.96 8.44 -0.70
CA GLN A 146 13.84 8.98 0.66
C GLN A 146 12.77 8.26 1.48
N PHE A 147 11.77 7.64 0.83
CA PHE A 147 10.80 6.80 1.54
C PHE A 147 11.45 5.62 2.25
N PHE A 148 12.37 4.93 1.57
CA PHE A 148 13.08 3.79 2.14
C PHE A 148 14.13 4.22 3.16
N VAL A 149 14.79 5.37 2.96
CA VAL A 149 15.73 5.93 3.93
C VAL A 149 15.01 6.33 5.21
N LEU A 150 13.91 7.08 5.09
CA LEU A 150 13.13 7.59 6.21
C LEU A 150 12.52 6.47 7.05
N ASN A 151 12.13 5.36 6.42
CA ASN A 151 11.46 4.25 7.06
C ASN A 151 12.31 2.99 7.15
N LYS A 152 13.65 3.10 7.08
CA LYS A 152 14.53 1.93 7.00
C LYS A 152 14.29 0.95 8.14
N GLU A 153 14.41 1.44 9.37
CA GLU A 153 14.26 0.62 10.59
C GLU A 153 12.87 -0.03 10.71
N PRO A 154 11.74 0.71 10.60
CA PRO A 154 10.43 0.08 10.66
C PRO A 154 10.18 -0.89 9.50
N LEU A 155 10.61 -0.58 8.26
CA LEU A 155 10.43 -1.49 7.13
C LEU A 155 11.20 -2.80 7.32
N GLU A 156 12.45 -2.74 7.79
CA GLU A 156 13.26 -3.92 8.09
C GLU A 156 12.60 -4.76 9.19
N ALA A 157 12.19 -4.14 10.30
CA ALA A 157 11.52 -4.82 11.41
C ALA A 157 10.19 -5.48 10.98
N TYR A 158 9.31 -4.74 10.30
CA TYR A 158 8.01 -5.25 9.86
C TYR A 158 8.15 -6.37 8.84
N SER A 159 9.15 -6.32 7.94
CA SER A 159 9.40 -7.37 6.96
C SER A 159 9.87 -8.69 7.59
N ALA A 160 10.44 -8.62 8.81
CA ALA A 160 10.93 -9.77 9.57
C ALA A 160 9.89 -10.35 10.54
N ALA A 161 8.76 -9.66 10.75
CA ALA A 161 7.69 -10.13 11.61
C ALA A 161 7.13 -11.48 11.13
N LYS A 162 6.65 -12.31 12.06
CA LYS A 162 6.10 -13.64 11.82
C LYS A 162 4.58 -13.67 11.83
N SER A 163 3.94 -12.59 12.25
CA SER A 163 2.48 -12.43 12.21
C SER A 163 2.07 -10.97 12.07
N SER A 164 0.84 -10.75 11.61
CA SER A 164 0.18 -9.44 11.63
C SER A 164 0.12 -8.86 13.04
N LYS A 165 0.01 -9.70 14.08
CA LYS A 165 -0.03 -9.27 15.49
C LYS A 165 1.33 -8.71 15.93
N GLU A 166 2.41 -9.46 15.70
CA GLU A 166 3.78 -9.01 15.99
C GLU A 166 4.10 -7.73 15.24
N LEU A 167 3.67 -7.63 13.97
CA LEU A 167 3.84 -6.43 13.18
C LEU A 167 3.13 -5.22 13.82
N VAL A 168 1.92 -5.41 14.37
CA VAL A 168 1.23 -4.36 15.13
C VAL A 168 2.00 -3.99 16.40
N GLU A 169 2.53 -4.97 17.12
CA GLU A 169 3.32 -4.75 18.34
C GLU A 169 4.58 -3.93 18.06
N LEU A 170 5.30 -4.22 16.96
CA LEU A 170 6.49 -3.48 16.53
C LEU A 170 6.20 -2.00 16.25
N GLN A 171 4.98 -1.64 15.83
CA GLN A 171 4.65 -0.21 15.59
C GLN A 171 4.85 0.65 16.84
N PHE A 172 4.60 0.10 18.04
CA PHE A 172 4.77 0.81 19.30
C PHE A 172 6.24 1.03 19.69
N GLU A 173 7.18 0.37 19.01
CA GLU A 173 8.61 0.62 19.21
C GLU A 173 9.10 1.83 18.40
N PHE A 174 8.42 2.14 17.27
CA PHE A 174 8.81 3.21 16.35
C PHE A 174 7.94 4.46 16.44
N PHE A 175 6.69 4.30 16.86
CA PHE A 175 5.70 5.38 16.87
C PHE A 175 5.07 5.50 18.27
N ASP A 176 5.05 6.74 18.78
CA ASP A 176 4.35 7.08 20.02
C ASP A 176 2.84 7.18 19.73
N ILE A 177 2.17 6.03 19.79
CA ILE A 177 0.73 5.87 19.56
C ILE A 177 0.09 5.13 20.74
N GLU A 178 -1.16 5.47 21.05
CA GLU A 178 -1.92 4.81 22.11
C GLU A 178 -2.11 3.33 21.81
N ARG A 179 -1.82 2.47 22.80
CA ARG A 179 -2.11 1.04 22.72
C ARG A 179 -3.61 0.85 22.89
N PRO A 180 -4.31 0.17 21.97
CA PRO A 180 -5.69 -0.21 22.22
C PRO A 180 -5.73 -1.19 23.41
N ASP A 181 -6.61 -0.91 24.37
CA ASP A 181 -6.87 -1.73 25.56
C ASP A 181 -7.33 -3.16 25.22
#